data_AF-A0A0M3JLF1-F1
#
_entry.id   AF-A0A0M3JLF1-F1
#
_cell.length_a   1.000
_cell.length_b   1.000
_cell.length_c   1.000
_cell.angle_alpha   90.00
_cell.angle_beta   90.00
_cell.angle_gamma   90.00
#
_symmetry.space_group_name_H-M   'P 1'
#
loop_
_entity.id
_entity.type
_entity.pdbx_description
1 polymer ?
#
loop_
_entity_poly.entity_id
_entity_poly.type
_entity_poly.pdbx_seq_one_letter_code
_entity_poly.pdbx_strand_id
1 'polypeptide(L)' 'LKNSWKLVTTGKEYIFSCRDKASKLEWVDHMRRRISGSPPTQDERRLVRDTLCGISGES' A
#
# COMPACT_ATOMS: atom_id res chain seq x y z
N LEU A 1 -14.53 -1.72 19.39
CA LEU A 1 -14.45 -2.34 18.05
C LEU A 1 -13.63 -3.64 18.12
N LYS A 2 -14.28 -4.80 18.25
CA LYS A 2 -13.59 -6.11 18.20
C LYS A 2 -13.08 -6.32 16.76
N ASN A 3 -11.89 -6.90 16.60
CA ASN A 3 -11.28 -7.17 15.28
C ASN A 3 -11.03 -5.93 14.39
N SER A 4 -10.69 -4.78 15.00
CA SER A 4 -10.28 -3.58 14.27
C SER A 4 -8.76 -3.37 14.22
N TRP A 5 -8.29 -2.60 13.23
CA TRP A 5 -6.91 -2.16 13.06
C TRP A 5 -6.85 -0.79 12.38
N LYS A 6 -5.72 -0.09 12.54
CA LYS A 6 -5.50 1.26 12.01
C LYS A 6 -4.37 1.26 10.99
N LEU A 7 -4.56 1.92 9.86
CA LEU A 7 -3.52 2.25 8.89
C LEU A 7 -3.18 3.73 9.02
N VAL A 8 -1.92 4.03 9.31
CA VAL A 8 -1.39 5.39 9.38
C VAL A 8 -0.60 5.66 8.11
N THR A 9 -1.00 6.66 7.36
CA THR A 9 -0.28 7.16 6.17
C THR A 9 0.18 8.58 6.43
N THR A 10 1.06 9.12 5.57
CA THR A 10 1.47 10.53 5.67
C THR A 10 0.25 11.44 5.54
N GLY A 11 -0.15 12.07 6.64
CA GLY A 11 -1.25 13.03 6.70
C GLY A 11 -2.66 12.46 6.83
N LYS A 12 -2.84 11.14 6.99
CA LYS A 12 -4.19 10.57 7.18
C LYS A 12 -4.18 9.26 7.96
N GLU A 13 -5.25 9.05 8.73
CA GLU A 13 -5.50 7.82 9.46
C GLU A 13 -6.76 7.14 8.95
N TYR A 14 -6.71 5.82 8.79
CA TYR A 14 -7.82 4.99 8.37
C TYR A 14 -8.07 3.89 9.39
N ILE A 15 -9.33 3.71 9.80
CA ILE A 15 -9.74 2.68 10.74
C ILE A 15 -10.52 1.60 9.97
N PHE A 16 -10.06 0.35 10.09
CA PHE A 16 -10.68 -0.80 9.49
C PHE A 16 -11.21 -1.74 10.57
N SER A 17 -12.33 -2.42 10.28
CA SER A 17 -12.91 -3.44 11.15
C SER A 17 -13.27 -4.67 10.34
N CYS A 18 -12.95 -5.85 10.86
CA CYS A 18 -13.30 -7.13 10.26
C CYS A 18 -14.42 -7.82 11.05
N ARG A 19 -15.19 -8.68 10.38
CA ARG A 19 -16.25 -9.48 11.02
C ARG A 19 -15.67 -10.44 12.06
N ASP A 20 -14.53 -11.05 11.76
CA ASP A 20 -13.85 -12.03 12.61
C ASP A 20 -12.34 -11.76 12.76
N LYS A 21 -11.71 -12.52 13.66
CA LYS A 21 -10.29 -12.36 13.99
C LYS A 21 -9.39 -12.88 12.86
N ALA A 22 -9.81 -13.90 12.11
CA ALA A 22 -9.00 -14.50 11.05
C ALA A 22 -8.82 -13.50 9.91
N SER A 23 -9.90 -12.91 9.41
CA SER A 23 -9.85 -11.85 8.39
C SER A 23 -9.00 -10.66 8.83
N LYS A 24 -9.06 -10.26 10.11
CA LYS A 24 -8.17 -9.20 10.62
C LYS A 24 -6.70 -9.59 10.47
N LEU A 25 -6.33 -10.81 10.83
CA LEU A 25 -4.93 -11.26 10.79
C LEU A 25 -4.42 -11.34 9.35
N GLU A 26 -5.23 -11.84 8.42
CA GLU A 26 -4.89 -11.87 6.99
C GLU A 26 -4.63 -10.47 6.44
N TRP A 27 -5.51 -9.50 6.73
CA TRP A 27 -5.33 -8.11 6.31
C TRP A 27 -4.08 -7.47 6.91
N VAL A 28 -3.84 -7.66 8.20
CA VAL A 28 -2.67 -7.10 8.87
C VAL A 28 -1.37 -7.69 8.31
N ASP A 29 -1.33 -9.01 8.08
CA ASP A 29 -0.17 -9.69 7.51
C ASP A 29 0.09 -9.24 6.06
N HIS A 30 -0.94 -9.22 5.22
CA HIS A 30 -0.84 -8.74 3.84
C HIS A 30 -0.30 -7.31 3.76
N MET A 31 -0.86 -6.40 4.56
CA MET A 31 -0.43 -5.01 4.58
C MET A 31 0.99 -4.86 5.11
N ARG A 32 1.37 -5.61 6.15
CA ARG A 32 2.76 -5.62 6.64
C ARG A 32 3.73 -6.06 5.56
N ARG A 33 3.47 -7.16 4.84
CA ARG A 33 4.35 -7.62 3.76
C ARG A 33 4.52 -6.58 2.65
N ARG A 34 3.46 -5.83 2.32
CA ARG A 34 3.50 -4.76 1.31
C ARG A 34 4.27 -3.53 1.78
N ILE A 35 4.22 -3.23 3.08
CA ILE A 35 4.91 -2.10 3.71
C ILE A 35 6.36 -2.47 4.10
N SER A 36 6.68 -3.75 4.27
CA SER A 36 8.02 -4.24 4.60
C SER A 36 9.05 -4.05 3.48
N GLY A 37 8.64 -3.58 2.30
CA GLY A 37 9.56 -3.08 1.29
C GLY A 37 10.06 -1.69 1.64
N SER A 38 11.31 -1.37 1.28
CA SER A 38 11.77 0.02 1.28
C SER A 38 10.83 0.87 0.42
N PRO A 39 10.47 2.10 0.84
CA PRO A 39 9.69 2.99 -0.01
C PRO A 39 10.42 3.14 -1.35
N PRO A 40 9.72 3.11 -2.49
CA PRO A 40 10.36 3.20 -3.79
C PRO A 40 11.15 4.51 -3.85
N THR A 41 12.42 4.40 -4.22
CA THR A 41 13.36 5.50 -4.41
C THR A 41 12.87 6.50 -5.47
N GLN A 42 13.51 7.67 -5.55
CA GLN A 42 13.13 8.66 -6.57
C GLN A 42 13.30 8.11 -7.99
N ASP A 43 14.34 7.32 -8.23
CA ASP A 43 14.60 6.69 -9.52
C ASP A 43 13.58 5.60 -9.85
N GLU A 44 13.18 4.76 -8.88
CA GLU A 44 12.11 3.79 -9.10
C GLU A 44 10.77 4.47 -9.40
N ARG A 45 10.48 5.60 -8.74
CA ARG A 45 9.29 6.41 -9.03
C ARG A 45 9.36 7.06 -10.42
N ARG A 46 10.54 7.49 -10.87
CA ARG A 46 10.75 8.04 -12.22
C ARG A 46 10.58 6.96 -13.27
N LEU A 47 11.21 5.79 -13.09
CA LEU A 47 11.08 4.65 -13.99
C LEU A 47 9.61 4.22 -14.18
N VAL A 48 8.83 4.13 -13.09
CA VAL A 48 7.39 3.81 -13.18
C VAL A 48 6.63 4.90 -13.92
N ARG A 49 6.92 6.18 -13.64
CA ARG A 49 6.29 7.30 -14.35
C ARG A 49 6.59 7.24 -15.85
N ASP A 50 7.85 7.05 -16.20
CA ASP A 50 8.30 7.03 -17.59
C ASP A 50 7.74 5.80 -18.32
N THR A 51 7.63 4.66 -17.65
CA THR A 51 6.99 3.45 -18.20
C THR A 51 5.48 3.62 -18.39
N LEU A 52 4.79 4.29 -17.46
CA LEU A 52 3.34 4.53 -17.53
C LEU A 52 2.96 5.66 -18.49
N CYS A 53 3.85 6.65 -18.68
CA CYS A 53 3.64 7.78 -19.57
C CYS A 53 4.24 7.56 -20.98
N GLY A 54 5.16 6.61 -21.14
CA GLY A 54 6.03 6.45 -22.32
C GLY A 54 5.77 5.21 -23.16
N ILE A 55 4.51 4.83 -23.39
CA ILE A 55 4.10 4.07 -24.60
C ILE A 55 3.18 4.94 -25.49
N SER A 56 3.10 6.24 -25.21
CA SER A 56 2.26 7.19 -25.96
C SER A 56 3.08 8.19 -26.77
N GLY A 57 4.33 7.86 -27.13
CA GLY A 57 5.21 8.82 -27.79
C GLY A 57 6.53 8.28 -28.32
N GLU A 58 6.51 7.26 -29.19
CA GLU A 58 7.54 7.04 -30.23
C GLU A 58 6.75 6.86 -31.54
N SER A 59 6.62 7.93 -32.35
CA SER A 59 7.47 8.28 -33.51
C SER A 59 7.32 7.32 -34.68
#